data_AF-A0A2W5Z564-F1
#
_entry.id   AF-A0A2W5Z564-F1
#
_cell.length_a   1.000
_cell.length_b   1.000
_cell.length_c   1.000
_cell.angle_alpha   90.00
_cell.angle_beta   90.00
_cell.angle_gamma   90.00
#
_symmetry.space_group_name_H-M   'P 1'
#
loop_
_entity.id
_entity.type
_entity.pdbx_description
1 polymer ?
#
loop_
_entity_poly.entity_id
_entity_poly.type
_entity_poly.pdbx_seq_one_letter_code
_entity_poly.pdbx_strand_id
1 'polypeptide(L)' 'MRVTITCEDCGERHRLERQISEPGPIWIVCHACELPLQAVLDGPVPAPAQTHAVWSDILDLSPGVRPAA' A
#
# COMPACT_ATOMS: atom_id res chain seq x y z
N MET A 1 13.46 -3.75 8.77
CA MET A 1 13.02 -4.97 9.48
C MET A 1 12.89 -6.13 8.49
N ARG A 2 13.23 -7.38 8.85
CA ARG A 2 13.04 -8.57 7.99
C ARG A 2 11.77 -9.30 8.42
N VAL A 3 10.91 -9.67 7.47
CA VAL A 3 9.57 -10.22 7.75
C VAL A 3 9.42 -11.57 7.05
N THR A 4 8.93 -12.57 7.79
CA THR A 4 8.53 -13.86 7.25
C THR A 4 7.03 -14.03 7.49
N ILE A 5 6.27 -14.23 6.43
CA ILE A 5 4.81 -14.44 6.46
C ILE A 5 4.57 -15.91 6.17
N THR A 6 3.68 -16.55 6.91
CA THR A 6 3.26 -17.92 6.65
C THR A 6 1.85 -17.90 6.09
N CYS A 7 1.60 -18.59 4.99
CA CYS A 7 0.26 -18.75 4.43
C CYS A 7 -0.57 -19.64 5.37
N GLU A 8 -1.78 -19.21 5.75
CA GLU A 8 -2.65 -20.00 6.62
C GLU A 8 -3.28 -21.20 5.88
N ASP A 9 -3.46 -21.09 4.56
CA ASP A 9 -4.05 -22.15 3.73
C ASP A 9 -3.08 -23.29 3.41
N CYS A 10 -1.86 -22.97 2.96
CA CYS A 10 -0.88 -23.99 2.53
C CYS A 10 0.31 -24.16 3.48
N GLY A 11 0.50 -23.27 4.46
CA GLY A 11 1.65 -23.30 5.38
C GLY A 11 2.97 -22.82 4.77
N GLU A 12 2.99 -22.38 3.52
CA GLU A 12 4.21 -21.93 2.85
C GLU A 12 4.76 -20.65 3.47
N ARG A 13 6.09 -20.53 3.54
CA ARG A 13 6.76 -19.41 4.19
C ARG A 13 7.29 -18.42 3.15
N HIS A 14 6.68 -17.26 3.10
CA HIS A 14 7.08 -16.17 2.24
C HIS A 14 8.03 -15.23 2.98
N ARG A 15 9.27 -15.14 2.50
CA ARG A 15 10.26 -14.19 3.01
C ARG A 15 10.27 -12.94 2.14
N LEU A 16 9.99 -11.78 2.73
CA LEU A 16 10.13 -10.52 2.02
C LEU A 16 11.59 -10.08 2.02
N GLU A 17 12.17 -9.93 0.83
CA GLU A 17 13.53 -9.40 0.67
C GLU A 17 13.57 -7.87 0.77
N ARG A 18 12.42 -7.20 0.50
CA ARG A 18 12.29 -5.76 0.69
C ARG A 18 12.36 -5.40 2.15
N GLN A 19 13.13 -4.35 2.47
CA GLN A 19 13.13 -3.77 3.79
C GLN A 19 11.83 -2.98 3.99
N ILE A 20 11.07 -3.34 5.02
CA ILE A 20 9.89 -2.59 5.44
C ILE A 20 10.32 -1.61 6.52
N SER A 21 10.03 -0.33 6.27
CA SER A 21 10.39 0.80 7.14
C SER A 21 9.22 1.27 8.00
N GLU A 22 7.98 1.07 7.55
CA GLU A 22 6.77 1.51 8.24
C GLU A 22 5.92 0.29 8.68
N PRO A 23 5.44 0.27 9.93
CA PRO A 23 4.45 -0.72 10.36
C PRO A 23 3.11 -0.48 9.67
N GLY A 24 2.39 -1.56 9.34
CA GLY A 24 1.12 -1.47 8.63
C GLY A 24 0.70 -2.77 7.94
N PRO A 25 -0.46 -2.77 7.28
CA PRO A 25 -0.92 -3.91 6.49
C PRO A 25 -0.05 -4.07 5.25
N ILE A 26 0.43 -5.28 5.02
CA ILE A 26 1.15 -5.67 3.83
C ILE A 26 0.39 -6.76 3.09
N TRP A 27 0.35 -6.62 1.78
CA TRP A 27 -0.29 -7.56 0.88
C TRP A 27 0.78 -8.22 0.00
N ILE A 28 0.75 -9.55 -0.06
CA ILE A 28 1.56 -10.35 -0.98
C ILE A 28 0.68 -11.42 -1.62
N VAL A 29 1.18 -12.09 -2.65
CA VAL A 29 0.51 -13.25 -3.24
C VAL A 29 1.22 -14.52 -2.80
N CYS A 30 0.47 -15.51 -2.35
CA CYS A 30 1.00 -16.85 -2.17
C CYS A 30 1.16 -17.50 -3.55
N HIS A 31 2.38 -17.89 -3.94
CA HIS A 31 2.60 -18.57 -5.21
C HIS A 31 2.07 -20.01 -5.26
N ALA A 32 1.79 -20.63 -4.10
CA ALA A 32 1.23 -21.98 -4.04
C ALA A 32 -0.30 -21.98 -4.13
N CYS A 33 -0.96 -21.05 -3.44
CA CYS A 33 -2.42 -20.92 -3.47
C CYS A 33 -2.92 -19.99 -4.58
N GLU A 34 -2.05 -19.15 -5.13
CA GLU A 34 -2.39 -18.05 -6.05
C GLU A 34 -3.40 -17.05 -5.45
N LEU A 35 -3.43 -16.97 -4.11
CA LEU A 35 -4.34 -16.13 -3.33
C LEU A 35 -3.62 -14.94 -2.70
N PRO A 36 -4.32 -13.80 -2.51
CA PRO A 36 -3.79 -12.66 -1.78
C PRO A 36 -3.70 -12.96 -0.29
N LEU A 37 -2.54 -12.72 0.30
CA LEU A 37 -2.29 -12.81 1.73
C LEU A 37 -2.10 -11.41 2.31
N GLN A 38 -2.81 -11.16 3.40
CA GLN A 38 -2.63 -9.98 4.23
C GLN A 38 -1.83 -10.36 5.48
N ALA A 39 -0.79 -9.59 5.79
CA ALA A 39 -0.15 -9.62 7.10
C ALA A 39 -0.12 -8.21 7.67
N VAL A 40 -0.25 -8.09 8.99
CA VAL A 40 -0.14 -6.82 9.70
C VAL A 40 1.16 -6.83 10.49
N LEU A 41 1.99 -5.81 10.26
CA LEU A 41 3.22 -5.63 11.02
C LEU A 41 2.92 -4.76 12.24
N ASP A 42 2.83 -5.41 13.40
CA ASP A 42 2.77 -4.70 14.68
C ASP A 42 4.13 -4.06 14.99
N GLY A 43 4.11 -2.75 15.17
CA GLY A 43 5.24 -1.92 15.55
C GLY A 43 4.74 -0.54 15.96
N PRO A 44 5.58 0.27 16.63
CA PRO A 44 5.17 1.63 16.99
C PRO A 44 4.86 2.40 15.70
N VAL A 45 3.56 2.61 15.43
CA VAL A 45 3.08 3.38 14.29
C VAL A 45 3.55 4.82 14.50
N PRO A 46 4.43 5.37 13.64
CA PRO A 46 4.70 6.79 13.68
C PRO A 46 3.37 7.50 13.38
N ALA A 47 2.98 8.42 14.25
CA ALA A 47 1.74 9.17 14.11
C ALA A 47 1.66 9.77 12.69
N PRO A 48 0.49 9.73 12.02
CA PRO A 48 0.36 10.21 10.65
C PRO A 48 0.77 11.68 10.58
N ALA A 49 1.87 11.96 9.87
CA ALA A 49 2.21 13.32 9.48
C ALA A 49 1.13 13.78 8.48
N GLN A 50 0.40 14.82 8.84
CA GLN A 50 -0.71 15.37 8.07
C GLN A 50 -0.19 16.07 6.80
N THR A 51 0.16 15.32 5.76
CA THR A 51 0.59 15.88 4.45
C THR A 51 -0.54 15.92 3.42
N HIS A 52 -1.80 15.93 3.87
CA HIS A 52 -2.97 15.85 3.00
C HIS A 52 -3.43 17.21 2.39
N ALA A 53 -2.58 18.24 2.39
CA ALA A 53 -2.98 19.61 2.03
C ALA A 53 -2.51 20.11 0.65
N VAL A 54 -1.83 19.30 -0.18
CA VAL A 54 -1.20 19.81 -1.43
C VAL A 54 -1.96 19.49 -2.72
N TRP A 55 -2.96 18.61 -2.69
CA TRP A 55 -3.62 18.12 -3.92
C TRP A 55 -4.94 18.83 -4.29
N SER A 56 -5.44 19.76 -3.48
CA SER A 56 -6.70 20.47 -3.79
C SER A 56 -6.53 21.62 -4.79
N ASP A 57 -5.32 22.15 -4.98
CA ASP A 57 -5.07 23.30 -5.87
C ASP A 57 -4.81 22.93 -7.34
N ILE A 58 -4.67 21.65 -7.69
CA ILE A 58 -4.28 21.21 -9.06
C ILE A 58 -5.50 20.93 -9.96
N LEU A 59 -6.72 20.88 -9.43
CA LEU A 59 -7.92 20.49 -10.20
C LEU A 59 -8.76 21.65 -10.75
N ASP A 60 -8.36 22.92 -10.57
CA ASP A 60 -9.01 24.06 -11.24
C ASP A 60 -8.41 24.30 -12.64
N LEU A 61 -8.56 23.31 -13.51
CA LEU A 61 -8.33 23.45 -14.95
C LEU A 61 -9.68 23.43 -15.65
N SER A 62 -10.39 24.56 -15.60
CA SER A 62 -11.56 24.81 -16.44
C SER A 62 -11.12 25.07 -17.90
N PRO A 63 -11.35 24.17 -18.89
CA PRO A 63 -11.11 24.47 -20.29
C PRO A 63 -12.43 24.93 -20.90
N GLY A 64 -12.76 26.20 -20.69
CA GLY A 64 -13.94 26.85 -21.29
C GLY A 64 -13.70 27.30 -22.73
N VAL A 65 -13.29 26.42 -23.64
CA VAL A 65 -13.29 26.70 -25.09
C VAL A 65 -14.70 26.43 -25.63
N ARG A 66 -15.42 27.50 -26.01
CA ARG A 66 -16.58 27.38 -26.91
C ARG A 66 -16.13 27.62 -28.36
N PRO A 67 -16.48 26.76 -29.32
CA PRO A 67 -16.26 27.05 -30.74
C PRO A 67 -17.35 27.99 -31.29
N ALA A 68 -17.00 28.64 -32.39
CA ALA A 68 -17.77 29.65 -33.12
C ALA A 68 -19.07 29.12 -33.74
N ALA A 69 -20.08 29.99 -33.78
CA ALA A 69 -21.04 30.14 -34.88
C ALA A 69 -21.61 31.57 -34.82
#